data_AF-A0A950U853-F1
#
_entry.id   AF-A0A950U853-F1
#
_cell.length_a   1.000
_cell.length_b   1.000
_cell.length_c   1.000
_cell.angle_alpha   90.00
_cell.angle_beta   90.00
_cell.angle_gamma   90.00
#
_symmetry.space_group_name_H-M   'P 1'
#
loop_
_entity.id
_entity.type
_entity.pdbx_description
1 polymer ?
#
loop_
_entity_poly.entity_id
_entity_poly.type
_entity_poly.pdbx_seq_one_letter_code
_entity_poly.pdbx_strand_id
1 'polypeptide(L)'
;ERLEGERDRLLAELRRLDEALASADQRLSVLGQLIDGRACDGSDTHTQPATEMTEKPETVPDNEVGRHVLRGPAIRTAAVRVLISQPEHIEAIHYRRWYELMLAAGYSVAGKEPLAVFLTQVTRSPVVRKTTKPGMYEVDRQAPLRIRQRLERLHGELRELTVAAAPAIDLASVRARRHELDLAISQQEKALEEALRVLHRDDGDGAEIKASGAR
;
A
#
# COMPACT_ATOMS: atom_id res chain seq x y z
N GLU A 1 34.21 16.88 -12.47
CA GLU A 1 33.58 18.07 -13.08
C GLU A 1 32.36 17.79 -13.97
N ARG A 2 32.48 17.25 -15.21
CA ARG A 2 31.29 17.08 -16.09
C ARG A 2 30.19 16.18 -15.51
N LEU A 3 30.57 15.05 -14.91
CA LEU A 3 29.64 14.09 -14.30
C LEU A 3 28.98 14.63 -13.02
N GLU A 4 29.67 15.49 -12.28
CA GLU A 4 29.11 16.14 -11.09
C GLU A 4 28.06 17.18 -11.49
N GLY A 5 28.33 17.96 -12.53
CA GLY A 5 27.35 18.90 -13.09
C GLY A 5 26.09 18.19 -13.63
N GLU A 6 26.25 17.03 -14.25
CA GLU A 6 25.11 16.23 -14.74
C GLU A 6 24.31 15.61 -13.59
N ARG A 7 24.98 15.09 -12.56
CA ARG A 7 24.33 14.60 -11.33
C ARG A 7 23.53 15.72 -10.65
N ASP A 8 24.11 16.89 -10.49
CA ASP A 8 23.47 18.00 -9.79
C ASP A 8 22.28 18.55 -10.58
N ARG A 9 22.36 18.54 -11.92
CA ARG A 9 21.22 18.83 -12.80
C ARG A 9 20.07 17.83 -12.63
N LEU A 10 20.36 16.53 -12.62
CA LEU A 10 19.36 15.49 -12.44
C LEU A 10 18.70 15.56 -11.05
N LEU A 11 19.46 15.88 -10.00
CA LEU A 11 18.92 16.10 -8.66
C LEU A 11 18.01 17.32 -8.59
N ALA A 12 18.36 18.41 -9.28
CA ALA A 12 17.50 19.59 -9.37
C ALA A 12 16.20 19.27 -10.15
N GLU A 13 16.29 18.46 -11.20
CA GLU A 13 15.14 18.02 -11.97
C GLU A 13 14.20 17.13 -11.15
N LEU A 14 14.75 16.19 -10.36
CA LEU A 14 13.96 15.38 -9.43
C LEU A 14 13.23 16.24 -8.38
N ARG A 15 13.92 17.20 -7.74
CA ARG A 15 13.28 18.11 -6.77
C ARG A 15 12.13 18.88 -7.39
N ARG A 16 12.30 19.36 -8.63
CA ARG A 16 11.25 20.08 -9.36
C ARG A 16 10.04 19.19 -9.65
N LEU A 17 10.26 17.91 -9.97
CA LEU A 17 9.18 16.95 -10.20
C LEU A 17 8.43 16.63 -8.89
N ASP A 18 9.15 16.47 -7.78
CA ASP A 18 8.56 16.22 -6.47
C ASP A 18 7.68 17.40 -6.01
N GLU A 19 8.15 18.65 -6.21
CA GLU A 19 7.35 19.85 -5.94
C GLU A 19 6.11 19.93 -6.82
N ALA A 20 6.22 19.58 -8.10
CA ALA A 20 5.09 19.55 -9.03
C ALA A 20 4.04 18.50 -8.61
N LEU A 21 4.49 17.32 -8.16
CA LEU A 21 3.62 16.27 -7.63
C LEU A 21 2.91 16.71 -6.35
N ALA A 22 3.63 17.29 -5.39
CA ALA A 22 3.05 17.81 -4.16
C ALA A 22 1.97 18.89 -4.44
N SER A 23 2.22 19.77 -5.42
CA SER A 23 1.23 20.76 -5.86
C SER A 23 -0.02 20.12 -6.47
N ALA A 24 0.15 19.05 -7.26
CA ALA A 24 -0.97 18.33 -7.85
C ALA A 24 -1.83 17.62 -6.79
N ASP A 25 -1.19 16.97 -5.81
CA ASP A 25 -1.88 16.31 -4.69
C ASP A 25 -2.65 17.31 -3.84
N GLN A 26 -2.08 18.49 -3.57
CA GLN A 26 -2.78 19.57 -2.87
C GLN A 26 -4.04 20.02 -3.63
N ARG A 27 -3.96 20.19 -4.95
CA ARG A 27 -5.13 20.56 -5.78
C ARG A 27 -6.19 19.47 -5.77
N LEU A 28 -5.79 18.20 -5.87
CA LEU A 28 -6.71 17.07 -5.79
C LEU A 28 -7.41 17.00 -4.42
N SER A 29 -6.69 17.30 -3.33
CA SER A 29 -7.29 17.38 -1.99
C SER A 29 -8.33 18.50 -1.88
N VAL A 30 -8.06 19.68 -2.44
CA VAL A 30 -9.02 20.80 -2.45
C VAL A 30 -10.26 20.44 -3.26
N LEU A 31 -10.09 19.77 -4.41
CA LEU A 31 -11.22 19.31 -5.22
C LEU A 31 -12.04 18.24 -4.49
N GLY A 32 -11.41 17.33 -3.75
CA GLY A 32 -12.10 16.37 -2.87
C GLY A 32 -12.96 17.06 -1.83
N GLN A 33 -12.41 18.06 -1.12
CA GLN A 33 -13.14 18.84 -0.12
C GLN A 33 -14.35 19.59 -0.70
N LEU A 34 -14.24 20.11 -1.93
CA LEU A 34 -15.36 20.79 -2.62
C LEU A 34 -16.47 19.83 -3.05
N ILE A 35 -16.12 18.57 -3.36
CA ILE A 35 -17.09 17.53 -3.70
C ILE A 35 -17.81 17.05 -2.43
N ASP A 36 -17.06 16.85 -1.33
CA ASP A 36 -17.61 16.34 -0.07
C ASP A 36 -18.40 17.41 0.71
N GLY A 37 -18.02 18.69 0.58
CA GLY A 37 -18.69 19.82 1.23
C GLY A 37 -20.10 20.13 0.73
N ARG A 38 -20.60 19.45 -0.33
CA ARG A 38 -21.99 19.58 -0.81
C ARG A 38 -22.96 18.56 -0.21
N ALA A 39 -22.50 17.61 0.59
CA ALA A 39 -23.34 16.54 1.14
C ALA A 39 -23.91 16.82 2.54
N CYS A 40 -23.63 17.98 3.14
CA CYS A 40 -24.04 18.29 4.51
C CYS A 40 -24.99 19.50 4.55
N ASP A 41 -26.22 19.31 4.09
CA ASP A 41 -27.35 20.13 4.54
C ASP A 41 -28.59 19.23 4.62
N GLY A 42 -29.02 18.91 5.84
CA GLY A 42 -30.13 17.96 6.06
C GLY A 42 -30.28 17.41 7.49
N SER A 43 -30.61 18.30 8.43
CA SER A 43 -31.42 18.13 9.66
C SER A 43 -31.02 17.14 10.76
N ASP A 44 -30.57 17.68 11.91
CA ASP A 44 -31.30 17.80 13.20
C ASP A 44 -32.60 16.96 13.33
N THR A 45 -33.03 16.38 14.46
CA THR A 45 -32.73 16.50 15.90
C THR A 45 -33.46 15.34 16.59
N HIS A 46 -32.84 14.65 17.56
CA HIS A 46 -33.53 14.35 18.83
C HIS A 46 -32.54 13.97 19.94
N THR A 47 -32.85 14.53 21.10
CA THR A 47 -32.03 14.67 22.30
C THR A 47 -32.52 13.72 23.39
N GLN A 48 -31.59 12.88 23.90
CA GLN A 48 -31.46 12.34 25.29
C GLN A 48 -32.54 11.39 25.88
N PRO A 49 -32.29 10.72 27.04
CA PRO A 49 -31.03 10.45 27.77
C PRO A 49 -30.83 8.96 28.16
N ALA A 50 -29.74 8.72 28.91
CA ALA A 50 -29.25 7.45 29.45
C ALA A 50 -30.25 6.59 30.24
N THR A 51 -30.10 5.26 30.14
CA THR A 51 -30.39 4.32 31.24
C THR A 51 -29.44 3.11 31.13
N GLU A 52 -28.89 2.76 32.29
CA GLU A 52 -27.99 1.65 32.56
C GLU A 52 -28.56 0.27 32.22
N MET A 53 -27.62 -0.64 31.90
CA MET A 53 -27.63 -2.09 32.14
C MET A 53 -28.85 -2.89 31.68
N THR A 54 -28.64 -3.81 30.74
CA THR A 54 -28.87 -5.27 30.87
C THR A 54 -29.06 -5.91 29.48
N GLU A 55 -28.39 -7.05 29.28
CA GLU A 55 -28.69 -8.13 28.32
C GLU A 55 -28.55 -7.90 26.79
N LYS A 56 -27.56 -8.61 26.26
CA LYS A 56 -27.59 -9.29 24.94
C LYS A 56 -28.94 -10.05 24.82
N PRO A 57 -29.70 -10.00 23.69
CA PRO A 57 -29.21 -10.56 22.43
C PRO A 57 -29.73 -9.95 21.10
N GLU A 58 -29.09 -10.40 20.02
CA GLU A 58 -29.65 -10.62 18.67
C GLU A 58 -29.92 -9.41 17.73
N THR A 59 -29.03 -9.20 16.76
CA THR A 59 -29.15 -9.57 15.32
C THR A 59 -29.93 -8.56 14.49
N VAL A 60 -29.18 -7.69 13.80
CA VAL A 60 -29.60 -7.19 12.49
C VAL A 60 -29.10 -8.21 11.46
N PRO A 61 -29.97 -8.87 10.67
CA PRO A 61 -29.53 -9.81 9.66
C PRO A 61 -29.09 -9.01 8.44
N ASP A 62 -27.79 -8.73 8.35
CA ASP A 62 -27.19 -8.29 7.10
C ASP A 62 -27.01 -9.55 6.23
N ASN A 63 -28.04 -9.85 5.43
CA ASN A 63 -28.07 -10.95 4.48
C ASN A 63 -27.15 -10.63 3.27
N GLU A 64 -25.85 -10.49 3.50
CA GLU A 64 -24.81 -10.83 2.51
C GLU A 64 -24.15 -12.13 2.97
N VAL A 65 -24.63 -13.25 2.43
CA VAL A 65 -24.06 -14.59 2.69
C VAL A 65 -22.53 -14.55 2.45
N GLY A 66 -21.75 -14.74 3.52
CA GLY A 66 -20.40 -15.32 3.50
C GLY A 66 -19.22 -14.47 3.02
N ARG A 67 -19.34 -13.16 2.80
CA ARG A 67 -18.18 -12.36 2.38
C ARG A 67 -17.18 -12.12 3.50
N HIS A 68 -15.90 -12.31 3.22
CA HIS A 68 -14.81 -12.07 4.15
C HIS A 68 -14.52 -10.56 4.26
N VAL A 69 -14.85 -9.97 5.41
CA VAL A 69 -14.61 -8.55 5.68
C VAL A 69 -13.14 -8.29 5.99
N LEU A 70 -12.50 -7.46 5.16
CA LEU A 70 -11.09 -7.11 5.24
C LEU A 70 -10.85 -5.75 5.89
N ARG A 71 -9.73 -5.63 6.60
CA ARG A 71 -9.28 -4.40 7.27
C ARG A 71 -7.78 -4.19 7.08
N GLY A 72 -7.37 -2.92 7.01
CA GLY A 72 -5.96 -2.52 6.98
C GLY A 72 -5.12 -3.26 5.93
N PRO A 73 -3.92 -3.78 6.29
CA PRO A 73 -3.05 -4.52 5.37
C PRO A 73 -3.68 -5.72 4.66
N ALA A 74 -4.67 -6.39 5.26
CA ALA A 74 -5.32 -7.53 4.64
C ALA A 74 -6.02 -7.14 3.32
N ILE A 75 -6.49 -5.89 3.20
CA ILE A 75 -7.13 -5.37 1.99
C ILE A 75 -6.16 -5.40 0.81
N ARG A 76 -4.95 -4.84 0.98
CA ARG A 76 -3.96 -4.80 -0.10
C ARG A 76 -3.39 -6.17 -0.44
N THR A 77 -3.21 -7.05 0.55
CA THR A 77 -2.80 -8.44 0.31
C THR A 77 -3.84 -9.18 -0.53
N ALA A 78 -5.13 -9.11 -0.16
CA ALA A 78 -6.20 -9.76 -0.91
C ALA A 78 -6.35 -9.16 -2.31
N ALA A 79 -6.30 -7.83 -2.44
CA ALA A 79 -6.40 -7.14 -3.73
C ALA A 79 -5.38 -7.67 -4.74
N VAL A 80 -4.12 -7.74 -4.34
CA VAL A 80 -3.04 -8.22 -5.22
C VAL A 80 -3.20 -9.71 -5.52
N ARG A 81 -3.53 -10.54 -4.52
CA ARG A 81 -3.78 -11.98 -4.72
C ARG A 81 -4.91 -12.25 -5.70
N VAL A 82 -6.01 -11.50 -5.61
CA VAL A 82 -7.14 -11.61 -6.55
C VAL A 82 -6.70 -11.31 -7.97
N LEU A 83 -5.85 -10.31 -8.18
CA LEU A 83 -5.37 -9.94 -9.52
C LEU A 83 -4.40 -10.98 -10.10
N ILE A 84 -3.48 -11.49 -9.29
CA ILE A 84 -2.50 -12.51 -9.70
C ILE A 84 -3.18 -13.85 -10.01
N SER A 85 -4.29 -14.15 -9.35
CA SER A 85 -5.04 -15.38 -9.56
C SER A 85 -5.90 -15.37 -10.83
N GLN A 86 -5.99 -14.23 -11.54
CA GLN A 86 -6.75 -14.14 -12.78
C GLN A 86 -6.03 -14.91 -13.90
N PRO A 87 -6.75 -15.74 -14.68
CA PRO A 87 -6.15 -16.52 -15.77
C PRO A 87 -5.57 -15.64 -16.88
N GLU A 88 -6.16 -14.46 -17.10
CA GLU A 88 -5.84 -13.55 -18.21
C GLU A 88 -4.59 -12.70 -17.98
N HIS A 89 -3.80 -12.92 -16.92
CA HIS A 89 -2.57 -12.17 -16.63
C HIS A 89 -2.71 -10.66 -16.84
N ILE A 90 -3.63 -10.05 -16.10
CA ILE A 90 -3.96 -8.62 -16.24
C ILE A 90 -2.73 -7.76 -15.93
N GLU A 91 -2.21 -7.06 -16.94
CA GLU A 91 -1.04 -6.19 -16.80
C GLU A 91 -1.39 -4.89 -16.07
N ALA A 92 -2.51 -4.25 -16.44
CA ALA A 92 -2.99 -3.02 -15.81
C ALA A 92 -4.52 -3.02 -15.69
N ILE A 93 -5.04 -2.47 -14.60
CA ILE A 93 -6.47 -2.49 -14.26
C ILE A 93 -6.94 -1.16 -13.67
N HIS A 94 -8.15 -0.75 -14.03
CA HIS A 94 -8.79 0.43 -13.43
C HIS A 94 -9.22 0.11 -12.00
N TYR A 95 -9.00 1.03 -11.06
CA TYR A 95 -9.25 0.77 -9.62
C TYR A 95 -10.68 0.31 -9.30
N ARG A 96 -11.69 0.83 -10.01
CA ARG A 96 -13.09 0.39 -9.83
C ARG A 96 -13.27 -1.07 -10.25
N ARG A 97 -12.71 -1.45 -11.40
CA ARG A 97 -12.78 -2.82 -11.90
C ARG A 97 -12.02 -3.79 -10.98
N TRP A 98 -10.88 -3.33 -10.44
CA TRP A 98 -10.14 -4.12 -9.46
C TRP A 98 -10.94 -4.34 -8.17
N TYR A 99 -11.63 -3.30 -7.69
CA TYR A 99 -12.52 -3.42 -6.54
C TYR A 99 -13.67 -4.40 -6.80
N GLU A 100 -14.29 -4.34 -7.98
CA GLU A 100 -15.31 -5.32 -8.39
C GLU A 100 -14.78 -6.77 -8.39
N LEU A 101 -13.54 -7.00 -8.86
CA LEU A 101 -12.93 -8.33 -8.80
C LEU A 101 -12.78 -8.82 -7.36
N MET A 102 -12.45 -7.94 -6.41
CA MET A 102 -12.41 -8.31 -5.00
C MET A 102 -13.78 -8.72 -4.46
N LEU A 103 -14.83 -7.96 -4.80
CA LEU A 103 -16.20 -8.29 -4.40
C LEU A 103 -16.65 -9.62 -5.01
N ALA A 104 -16.33 -9.84 -6.29
CA ALA A 104 -16.61 -11.09 -6.99
C ALA A 104 -15.85 -12.29 -6.41
N ALA A 105 -14.65 -12.06 -5.85
CA ALA A 105 -13.87 -13.06 -5.12
C ALA A 105 -14.37 -13.31 -3.68
N GLY A 106 -15.48 -12.71 -3.27
CA GLY A 106 -16.09 -12.92 -1.96
C GLY A 106 -15.49 -12.09 -0.83
N TYR A 107 -14.72 -11.04 -1.13
CA TYR A 107 -14.21 -10.11 -0.14
C TYR A 107 -15.10 -8.86 -0.01
N SER A 108 -15.11 -8.26 1.17
CA SER A 108 -15.67 -6.92 1.40
C SER A 108 -14.67 -6.06 2.17
N VAL A 109 -14.72 -4.74 2.02
CA VAL A 109 -13.81 -3.81 2.69
C VAL A 109 -14.56 -3.08 3.79
N ALA A 110 -14.05 -3.13 5.02
CA ALA A 110 -14.67 -2.42 6.13
C ALA A 110 -14.48 -0.89 6.02
N GLY A 111 -15.50 -0.14 6.39
CA GLY A 111 -15.45 1.32 6.51
C GLY A 111 -16.69 2.01 5.95
N LYS A 112 -16.85 3.30 6.26
CA LYS A 112 -17.94 4.13 5.74
C LYS A 112 -17.87 4.27 4.21
N GLU A 113 -16.66 4.35 3.67
CA GLU A 113 -16.38 4.47 2.23
C GLU A 113 -15.43 3.36 1.75
N PRO A 114 -15.94 2.14 1.51
CA PRO A 114 -15.11 0.97 1.21
C PRO A 114 -14.17 1.13 0.01
N LEU A 115 -14.63 1.81 -1.06
CA LEU A 115 -13.82 2.04 -2.27
C LEU A 115 -12.63 2.99 -2.01
N ALA A 116 -12.83 4.04 -1.21
CA ALA A 116 -11.78 4.99 -0.85
C ALA A 116 -10.75 4.32 0.09
N VAL A 117 -11.22 3.51 1.03
CA VAL A 117 -10.37 2.70 1.91
C VAL A 117 -9.55 1.69 1.09
N PHE A 118 -10.20 0.99 0.17
CA PHE A 118 -9.54 0.07 -0.77
C PHE A 118 -8.41 0.77 -1.54
N LEU A 119 -8.71 1.90 -2.18
CA LEU A 119 -7.73 2.63 -2.97
C LEU A 119 -6.55 3.11 -2.12
N THR A 120 -6.82 3.58 -0.90
CA THR A 120 -5.79 3.99 0.06
C THR A 120 -4.89 2.83 0.46
N GLN A 121 -5.44 1.63 0.67
CA GLN A 121 -4.63 0.45 1.01
C GLN A 121 -3.83 -0.06 -0.18
N VAL A 122 -4.44 -0.11 -1.37
CA VAL A 122 -3.79 -0.58 -2.60
C VAL A 122 -2.60 0.31 -2.98
N THR A 123 -2.76 1.63 -2.89
CA THR A 123 -1.68 2.59 -3.17
C THR A 123 -0.51 2.51 -2.19
N ARG A 124 -0.72 1.97 -0.98
CA ARG A 124 0.33 1.72 0.02
C ARG A 124 1.04 0.37 -0.14
N SER A 125 0.62 -0.46 -1.09
CA SER A 125 1.25 -1.75 -1.32
C SER A 125 2.60 -1.58 -2.01
N PRO A 126 3.66 -2.28 -1.57
CA PRO A 126 4.98 -2.18 -2.18
C PRO A 126 5.06 -2.83 -3.57
N VAL A 127 4.07 -3.64 -3.94
CA VAL A 127 4.00 -4.36 -5.22
C VAL A 127 2.98 -3.77 -6.18
N VAL A 128 2.44 -2.59 -5.90
CA VAL A 128 1.45 -1.92 -6.76
C VAL A 128 2.02 -0.60 -7.25
N ARG A 129 1.82 -0.29 -8.53
CA ARG A 129 2.23 0.98 -9.12
C ARG A 129 1.09 1.63 -9.87
N LYS A 130 1.11 2.96 -9.87
CA LYS A 130 0.29 3.78 -10.77
C LYS A 130 0.91 3.73 -12.15
N THR A 131 0.08 3.50 -13.16
CA THR A 131 0.50 3.66 -14.55
C THR A 131 0.44 5.15 -14.95
N THR A 132 0.80 5.45 -16.19
CA THR A 132 0.66 6.81 -16.76
C THR A 132 -0.80 7.19 -17.01
N LYS A 133 -1.73 6.23 -17.06
CA LYS A 133 -3.15 6.48 -17.28
C LYS A 133 -3.87 6.75 -15.95
N PRO A 134 -4.67 7.82 -15.83
CA PRO A 134 -5.44 8.10 -14.63
C PRO A 134 -6.31 6.92 -14.20
N GLY A 135 -6.30 6.59 -12.91
CA GLY A 135 -7.10 5.51 -12.34
C GLY A 135 -6.65 4.08 -12.65
N MET A 136 -5.55 3.91 -13.41
CA MET A 136 -5.02 2.61 -13.81
C MET A 136 -3.80 2.22 -12.97
N TYR A 137 -3.82 0.99 -12.48
CA TYR A 137 -2.80 0.41 -11.60
C TYR A 137 -2.31 -0.93 -12.13
N GLU A 138 -1.08 -1.28 -11.79
CA GLU A 138 -0.45 -2.55 -12.16
C GLU A 138 0.22 -3.21 -10.95
N VAL A 139 0.32 -4.54 -10.99
CA VAL A 139 1.10 -5.31 -10.01
C VAL A 139 2.51 -5.46 -10.53
N ASP A 140 3.45 -4.88 -9.79
CA ASP A 140 4.86 -4.91 -10.12
C ASP A 140 5.54 -6.16 -9.56
N ARG A 141 5.66 -7.18 -10.42
CA ARG A 141 6.32 -8.44 -10.10
C ARG A 141 7.83 -8.29 -9.82
N GLN A 142 8.44 -7.18 -10.23
CA GLN A 142 9.86 -6.88 -10.02
C GLN A 142 10.10 -6.06 -8.74
N ALA A 143 9.05 -5.70 -7.98
CA ALA A 143 9.19 -4.96 -6.75
C ALA A 143 10.15 -5.60 -5.73
N PRO A 144 10.14 -6.92 -5.46
CA PRO A 144 11.09 -7.53 -4.53
C PRO A 144 12.55 -7.30 -4.92
N LEU A 145 12.86 -7.39 -6.22
CA LEU A 145 14.22 -7.16 -6.72
C LEU A 145 14.67 -5.72 -6.49
N ARG A 146 13.81 -4.74 -6.82
CA ARG A 146 14.14 -3.32 -6.62
C ARG A 146 14.28 -2.95 -5.14
N ILE A 147 13.45 -3.54 -4.27
CA ILE A 147 13.53 -3.31 -2.82
C ILE A 147 14.85 -3.87 -2.29
N ARG A 148 15.28 -5.07 -2.71
CA ARG A 148 16.60 -5.62 -2.35
C ARG A 148 17.75 -4.72 -2.79
N GLN A 149 17.74 -4.25 -4.03
CA GLN A 149 18.74 -3.30 -4.54
C GLN A 149 18.76 -1.99 -3.73
N ARG A 150 17.59 -1.52 -3.26
CA ARG A 150 17.51 -0.35 -2.38
C ARG A 150 18.11 -0.62 -1.00
N LEU A 151 17.83 -1.78 -0.41
CA LEU A 151 18.42 -2.21 0.86
C LEU A 151 19.93 -2.31 0.79
N GLU A 152 20.48 -2.93 -0.27
CA GLU A 152 21.92 -3.01 -0.50
C GLU A 152 22.58 -1.63 -0.53
N ARG A 153 21.94 -0.66 -1.20
CA ARG A 153 22.40 0.73 -1.23
C ARG A 153 22.38 1.38 0.16
N LEU A 154 21.27 1.25 0.89
CA LEU A 154 21.13 1.82 2.24
C LEU A 154 22.16 1.23 3.21
N HIS A 155 22.41 -0.08 3.14
CA HIS A 155 23.47 -0.73 3.91
C HIS A 155 24.87 -0.29 3.47
N GLY A 156 25.08 0.02 2.19
CA GLY A 156 26.28 0.67 1.69
C GLY A 156 26.51 2.04 2.34
N GLU A 157 25.51 2.91 2.26
CA GLU A 157 25.53 4.26 2.86
C GLU A 157 25.81 4.21 4.38
N LEU A 158 25.19 3.27 5.10
CA LEU A 158 25.39 3.11 6.54
C LEU A 158 26.83 2.68 6.89
N ARG A 159 27.43 1.80 6.07
CA ARG A 159 28.83 1.38 6.23
C ARG A 159 29.79 2.54 5.94
N GLU A 160 29.56 3.28 4.85
CA GLU A 160 30.36 4.45 4.49
C GLU A 160 30.32 5.52 5.60
N LEU A 161 29.14 5.81 6.14
CA LEU A 161 28.97 6.75 7.25
C LEU A 161 29.74 6.31 8.51
N THR A 162 29.76 5.00 8.79
CA THR A 162 30.50 4.45 9.93
C THR A 162 32.02 4.58 9.74
N VAL A 163 32.52 4.41 8.52
CA VAL A 163 33.95 4.59 8.18
C VAL A 163 34.35 6.07 8.17
N ALA A 164 33.50 6.95 7.63
CA ALA A 164 33.78 8.38 7.49
C ALA A 164 33.74 9.16 8.81
N ALA A 165 32.98 8.69 9.80
CA ALA A 165 32.87 9.33 11.12
C ALA A 165 34.16 9.29 11.97
N ALA A 166 35.25 8.70 11.46
CA ALA A 166 36.48 8.46 12.22
C ALA A 166 37.36 9.71 12.50
N PRO A 167 37.30 10.82 11.74
CA PRO A 167 37.91 12.08 12.20
C PRO A 167 37.00 13.31 12.05
N ALA A 168 36.79 14.04 13.16
CA ALA A 168 36.36 15.45 13.22
C ALA A 168 35.00 15.87 12.59
N ILE A 169 34.12 14.93 12.22
CA ILE A 169 32.76 15.27 11.75
C ILE A 169 31.87 15.59 12.96
N ASP A 170 30.95 16.56 12.81
CA ASP A 170 29.86 16.84 13.73
C ASP A 170 29.08 15.55 14.06
N LEU A 171 29.35 14.98 15.23
CA LEU A 171 28.78 13.72 15.71
C LEU A 171 27.24 13.76 15.77
N ALA A 172 26.63 14.94 15.94
CA ALA A 172 25.19 15.08 15.95
C ALA A 172 24.60 14.80 14.56
N SER A 173 25.16 15.41 13.52
CA SER A 173 24.77 15.15 12.12
C SER A 173 24.92 13.67 11.72
N VAL A 174 26.01 13.03 12.13
CA VAL A 174 26.27 11.60 11.86
C VAL A 174 25.22 10.72 12.52
N ARG A 175 24.86 10.99 13.78
CA ARG A 175 23.82 10.23 14.50
C ARG A 175 22.44 10.42 13.88
N ALA A 176 22.08 11.64 13.53
CA ALA A 176 20.81 11.94 12.86
C ALA A 176 20.72 11.18 11.54
N ARG A 177 21.76 11.25 10.71
CA ARG A 177 21.80 10.54 9.42
C ARG A 177 21.75 9.03 9.59
N ARG A 178 22.45 8.47 10.58
CA ARG A 178 22.37 7.05 10.91
C ARG A 178 20.96 6.62 11.27
N HIS A 179 20.27 7.41 12.11
CA HIS A 179 18.90 7.12 12.51
C HIS A 179 17.94 7.13 11.30
N GLU A 180 18.09 8.09 10.39
CA GLU A 180 17.33 8.12 9.13
C GLU A 180 17.55 6.86 8.29
N LEU A 181 18.80 6.41 8.15
CA LEU A 181 19.14 5.20 7.41
C LEU A 181 18.53 3.95 8.06
N ASP A 182 18.64 3.82 9.38
CA ASP A 182 18.08 2.68 10.13
C ASP A 182 16.54 2.61 9.98
N LEU A 183 15.86 3.77 10.02
CA LEU A 183 14.41 3.85 9.75
C LEU A 183 14.08 3.45 8.31
N ALA A 184 14.84 3.94 7.33
CA ALA A 184 14.63 3.62 5.92
C ALA A 184 14.87 2.12 5.64
N ILE A 185 15.91 1.52 6.23
CA ILE A 185 16.18 0.08 6.16
C ILE A 185 14.99 -0.69 6.72
N SER A 186 14.56 -0.39 7.95
CA SER A 186 13.43 -1.06 8.61
C SER A 186 12.14 -0.97 7.78
N GLN A 187 11.90 0.16 7.11
CA GLN A 187 10.74 0.33 6.22
C GLN A 187 10.85 -0.54 4.97
N GLN A 188 12.03 -0.59 4.33
CA GLN A 188 12.26 -1.38 3.13
C GLN A 188 12.24 -2.89 3.42
N GLU A 189 12.73 -3.33 4.58
CA GLU A 189 12.65 -4.73 5.02
C GLU A 189 11.19 -5.19 5.18
N LYS A 190 10.35 -4.38 5.84
CA LYS A 190 8.91 -4.66 5.97
C LYS A 190 8.23 -4.70 4.60
N ALA A 191 8.60 -3.78 3.71
CA ALA A 191 8.09 -3.75 2.34
C ALA A 191 8.50 -5.00 1.55
N LEU A 192 9.75 -5.47 1.71
CA LEU A 192 10.25 -6.69 1.07
C LEU A 192 9.51 -7.92 1.58
N GLU A 193 9.36 -8.04 2.90
CA GLU A 193 8.65 -9.15 3.53
C GLU A 193 7.21 -9.23 3.00
N GLU A 194 6.50 -8.10 2.97
CA GLU A 194 5.16 -8.02 2.40
C GLU A 194 5.14 -8.40 0.92
N ALA A 195 6.06 -7.85 0.12
CA ALA A 195 6.14 -8.12 -1.32
C ALA A 195 6.35 -9.61 -1.61
N LEU A 196 7.24 -10.26 -0.87
CA LEU A 196 7.50 -11.70 -1.01
C LEU A 196 6.28 -12.52 -0.61
N ARG A 197 5.63 -12.20 0.51
CA ARG A 197 4.43 -12.89 1.01
C ARG A 197 3.24 -12.79 0.06
N VAL A 198 3.10 -11.65 -0.63
CA VAL A 198 1.98 -11.40 -1.54
C VAL A 198 2.21 -12.01 -2.91
N LEU A 199 3.45 -11.98 -3.42
CA LEU A 199 3.79 -12.46 -4.76
C LEU A 199 4.11 -13.95 -4.82
N HIS A 200 4.52 -14.57 -3.71
CA HIS A 200 4.57 -16.04 -3.65
C HIS A 200 3.13 -16.55 -3.60
N ARG A 201 2.77 -17.34 -4.62
CA ARG A 201 1.60 -18.19 -4.58
C ARG A 201 1.90 -19.22 -3.49
N ASP A 202 0.99 -19.39 -2.53
CA ASP A 202 1.04 -20.53 -1.62
C ASP A 202 0.79 -21.78 -2.50
N ASP A 203 1.84 -22.29 -3.17
CA ASP A 203 1.81 -23.47 -4.05
C ASP A 203 1.68 -24.79 -3.24
N GLY A 204 1.00 -24.75 -2.09
CA GLY A 204 1.10 -25.75 -1.04
C GLY A 204 -0.21 -26.30 -0.49
N ASP A 205 -1.32 -26.28 -1.24
CA ASP A 205 -2.57 -26.92 -0.75
C ASP A 205 -3.46 -27.52 -1.86
N GLY A 206 -2.86 -28.24 -2.82
CA GLY A 206 -3.62 -28.78 -3.96
C GLY A 206 -3.04 -29.97 -4.73
N ALA A 207 -2.08 -30.74 -4.19
CA ALA A 207 -1.52 -31.88 -4.93
C ALA A 207 -1.14 -33.12 -4.08
N GLU A 208 -1.84 -33.38 -2.97
CA GLU A 208 -1.81 -34.71 -2.30
C GLU A 208 -3.22 -35.25 -2.03
N ILE A 209 -4.08 -35.29 -3.05
CA ILE A 209 -5.28 -36.16 -3.02
C ILE A 209 -5.41 -36.88 -4.37
N LYS A 210 -5.18 -38.20 -4.33
CA LYS A 210 -5.36 -39.26 -5.36
C LYS A 210 -4.11 -39.75 -6.11
N ALA A 211 -3.24 -40.43 -5.38
CA ALA A 211 -2.54 -41.62 -5.89
C ALA A 211 -2.51 -42.72 -4.80
N SER A 212 -3.69 -43.15 -4.33
CA SER A 212 -3.82 -44.45 -3.65
C SER A 212 -5.13 -45.09 -4.10
N GLY A 213 -4.97 -45.96 -5.08
CA GLY A 213 -6.03 -46.63 -5.80
C GLY A 213 -5.41 -47.41 -6.95
N ALA A 214 -4.75 -48.52 -6.62
CA ALA A 214 -4.55 -49.73 -7.42
C ALA A 214 -3.22 -50.41 -7.08
N ARG A 215 -3.26 -51.36 -6.14
CA ARG A 215 -2.86 -52.77 -6.35
C ARG A 215 -3.27 -53.60 -5.15
#